data_AF-A0A7C0VIZ1-F1
#
_entry.id   AF-A0A7C0VIZ1-F1
#
_cell.length_a   1.000
_cell.length_b   1.000
_cell.length_c   1.000
_cell.angle_alpha   90.00
_cell.angle_beta   90.00
_cell.angle_gamma   90.00
#
_symmetry.space_group_name_H-M   'P 1'
#
loop_
_entity.id
_entity.type
_entity.pdbx_description
1 polymer ?
#
loop_
_entity_poly.entity_id
_entity_poly.type
_entity_poly.pdbx_seq_one_letter_code
_entity_poly.pdbx_strand_id
1 'polypeptide(L)'
;MTTQLQQNTLLPLVIASDHGGYALKEQLKAALADTYNITDLGTDSEASVDYPVYAYRLADMVASGQYPRGILICGTGIGMSIAANRNPLIRAALVTDQFTARMASEHNNANILVLGGRVTDADKAIDLTKTWLSTSFAGGRHERRVKQLGKTPSSPHLAAADPAVFQLIEDETRRQEEKLIMIASENYASQAVLEAQGSVLTNKYAEGYPFKRYYGGCQFVDQIEQLAIKRAKKLFQAEHVNVQPLSGSAANMAVYFSVLDAGDKILGMSLAHGGHLTHGAPVSFSGQLFHSISYGVNRETHYLDYDEIEEIATREQPKMIVAGASAYSREIDFPRFRQIADRVGAILMVDMAHIAGMVAAGVHPSPVPFADFVTTTTHKTLRGPRGGMILCKQKYADRIDKAIFPGIQGGPLMHVIAAKAVSFREAMGDDFKYIQQQTVSNARHLAQNLHDRGFSIISGGTDNHLFLIDLTSQPVNGKRAEEVLDEAGITANKNGIPFDQRPPTDPSGIRIGTPMVSTRGMGEKEMETIAGFITTVLNDPDNTTKIRQIREEVKALCNCFPIYRNRLSS
;
A
#
# COMPACT_ATOMS: atom_id res chain seq x y z
N MET A 1 -2.73 -21.83 -69.97
CA MET A 1 -3.86 -21.78 -69.02
C MET A 1 -3.36 -22.36 -67.71
N THR A 2 -3.23 -21.69 -66.58
CA THR A 2 -3.60 -20.32 -66.19
C THR A 2 -2.74 -19.99 -64.96
N THR A 3 -2.23 -18.77 -64.94
CA THR A 3 -1.35 -18.14 -63.95
C THR A 3 -2.01 -18.13 -62.56
N GLN A 4 -1.34 -18.67 -61.53
CA GLN A 4 -1.70 -18.39 -60.14
C GLN A 4 -1.25 -16.97 -59.80
N LEU A 5 -2.21 -16.05 -59.69
CA LEU A 5 -2.04 -14.72 -59.12
C LEU A 5 -1.58 -14.87 -57.66
N GLN A 6 -0.31 -14.58 -57.38
CA GLN A 6 0.13 -14.23 -56.02
C GLN A 6 -0.64 -12.97 -55.61
N GLN A 7 -1.51 -13.08 -54.61
CA GLN A 7 -2.07 -11.90 -53.95
C GLN A 7 -0.92 -11.16 -53.27
N ASN A 8 -0.50 -10.05 -53.87
CA ASN A 8 0.48 -9.11 -53.30
C ASN A 8 -0.09 -8.57 -51.98
N THR A 9 0.33 -9.14 -50.85
CA THR A 9 -0.09 -8.68 -49.52
C THR A 9 0.78 -7.47 -49.17
N LEU A 10 0.17 -6.29 -49.13
CA LEU A 10 0.86 -5.04 -48.80
C LEU A 10 1.48 -5.12 -47.39
N LEU A 11 2.70 -4.61 -47.23
CA LEU A 11 3.42 -4.66 -45.95
C LEU A 11 2.79 -3.67 -44.95
N PRO A 12 2.59 -4.04 -43.68
CA PRO A 12 2.02 -3.13 -42.68
C PRO A 12 3.01 -2.02 -42.31
N LEU A 13 2.52 -0.78 -42.30
CA LEU A 13 3.29 0.41 -41.91
C LEU A 13 2.41 1.34 -41.08
N VAL A 14 2.96 1.92 -40.02
CA VAL A 14 2.26 2.92 -39.20
C VAL A 14 2.90 4.29 -39.36
N ILE A 15 2.09 5.34 -39.47
CA ILE A 15 2.56 6.72 -39.63
C ILE A 15 1.81 7.65 -38.66
N ALA A 16 2.50 8.64 -38.11
CA ALA A 16 1.88 9.69 -37.33
C ALA A 16 2.61 11.02 -37.46
N SER A 17 1.86 12.11 -37.33
CA SER A 17 2.43 13.46 -37.28
C SER A 17 1.69 14.35 -36.29
N ASP A 18 2.37 15.39 -35.81
CA ASP A 18 1.69 16.58 -35.31
C ASP A 18 1.27 17.49 -36.48
N HIS A 19 0.71 18.64 -36.14
CA HIS A 19 0.31 19.67 -37.08
C HIS A 19 1.46 20.16 -37.99
N GLY A 20 2.68 20.23 -37.47
CA GLY A 20 3.86 20.65 -38.23
C GLY A 20 4.35 19.62 -39.25
N GLY A 21 3.89 18.37 -39.17
CA GLY A 21 4.19 17.31 -40.13
C GLY A 21 3.01 16.87 -41.01
N TYR A 22 1.82 17.43 -40.80
CA TYR A 22 0.56 16.98 -41.42
C TYR A 22 0.62 16.92 -42.96
N ALA A 23 1.01 18.00 -43.63
CA ALA A 23 1.05 18.04 -45.09
C ALA A 23 2.02 17.00 -45.68
N LEU A 24 3.21 16.86 -45.08
CA LEU A 24 4.22 15.89 -45.50
C LEU A 24 3.76 14.44 -45.27
N LYS A 25 3.03 14.20 -44.17
CA LYS A 25 2.44 12.89 -43.85
C LYS A 25 1.45 12.45 -44.94
N GLU A 26 0.55 13.32 -45.36
CA GLU A 26 -0.44 12.99 -46.40
C GLU A 26 0.22 12.71 -47.75
N GLN A 27 1.25 13.47 -48.12
CA GLN A 27 2.04 13.22 -49.33
C GLN A 27 2.78 11.87 -49.29
N LEU A 28 3.40 11.53 -48.15
CA LEU A 28 4.05 10.24 -47.96
C LEU A 28 3.07 9.07 -48.00
N LYS A 29 1.89 9.22 -47.39
CA LYS A 29 0.83 8.21 -47.47
C LYS A 29 0.45 7.93 -48.91
N ALA A 30 0.19 8.98 -49.70
CA ALA A 30 -0.15 8.84 -51.11
C ALA A 30 0.97 8.14 -51.92
N ALA A 31 2.23 8.53 -51.69
CA ALA A 31 3.38 7.99 -52.41
C ALA A 31 3.73 6.52 -52.05
N LEU A 32 3.23 6.00 -50.94
CA LEU A 32 3.52 4.66 -50.42
C LEU A 32 2.33 3.69 -50.50
N ALA A 33 1.14 4.18 -50.84
CA ALA A 33 -0.11 3.42 -50.82
C ALA A 33 -0.10 2.15 -51.69
N ASP A 34 0.65 2.16 -52.80
CA ASP A 34 0.75 1.00 -53.71
C ASP A 34 1.62 -0.13 -53.16
N THR A 35 2.41 0.12 -52.11
CA THR A 35 3.39 -0.84 -51.55
C THR A 35 3.11 -1.23 -50.10
N TYR A 36 2.45 -0.35 -49.33
CA TYR A 36 2.24 -0.53 -47.89
C TYR A 36 0.78 -0.37 -47.49
N ASN A 37 0.34 -1.18 -46.54
CA ASN A 37 -0.93 -0.99 -45.84
C ASN A 37 -0.68 -0.02 -44.66
N ILE A 38 -1.10 1.23 -44.83
CA ILE A 38 -0.72 2.33 -43.92
C ILE A 38 -1.83 2.58 -42.89
N THR A 39 -1.47 2.50 -41.61
CA THR A 39 -2.30 2.99 -40.50
C THR A 39 -1.83 4.36 -40.06
N ASP A 40 -2.72 5.34 -40.08
CA ASP A 40 -2.45 6.73 -39.70
C ASP A 40 -2.97 7.01 -38.29
N LEU A 41 -2.07 7.40 -37.39
CA LEU A 41 -2.37 7.77 -36.01
C LEU A 41 -2.17 9.26 -35.75
N GLY A 42 -1.77 10.03 -36.77
CA GLY A 42 -1.44 11.45 -36.68
C GLY A 42 -2.67 12.35 -36.56
N THR A 43 -2.42 13.65 -36.44
CA THR A 43 -3.48 14.65 -36.63
C THR A 43 -4.07 14.58 -38.05
N ASP A 44 -5.32 14.98 -38.20
CA ASP A 44 -6.06 15.05 -39.47
C ASP A 44 -6.12 16.48 -40.05
N SER A 45 -5.48 17.45 -39.39
CA SER A 45 -5.47 18.85 -39.79
C SER A 45 -4.18 19.59 -39.39
N GLU A 46 -4.02 20.81 -39.91
CA GLU A 46 -2.95 21.74 -39.55
C GLU A 46 -3.18 22.48 -38.21
N ALA A 47 -4.28 22.17 -37.51
CA ALA A 47 -4.58 22.76 -36.21
C ALA A 47 -3.54 22.33 -35.16
N SER A 48 -3.07 23.29 -34.35
CA SER A 48 -2.00 23.04 -33.36
C SER A 48 -2.36 21.92 -32.38
N VAL A 49 -1.43 20.99 -32.19
CA VAL A 49 -1.53 19.83 -31.29
C VAL A 49 -0.17 19.47 -30.69
N ASP A 50 -0.19 18.75 -29.56
CA ASP A 50 1.02 18.33 -28.84
C ASP A 50 1.64 17.06 -29.41
N TYR A 51 2.86 17.19 -29.94
CA TYR A 51 3.59 16.11 -30.59
C TYR A 51 3.82 14.84 -29.73
N PRO A 52 4.05 14.90 -28.39
CA PRO A 52 4.38 13.70 -27.62
C PRO A 52 3.27 12.64 -27.67
N VAL A 53 2.00 13.06 -27.74
CA VAL A 53 0.85 12.15 -27.78
C VAL A 53 0.93 11.21 -28.99
N TYR A 54 1.29 11.74 -30.15
CA TYR A 54 1.42 10.98 -31.40
C TYR A 54 2.69 10.14 -31.43
N ALA A 55 3.80 10.68 -30.90
CA ALA A 55 5.06 9.93 -30.77
C ALA A 55 4.87 8.67 -29.92
N TYR A 56 4.25 8.80 -28.74
CA TYR A 56 4.05 7.69 -27.80
C TYR A 56 3.13 6.62 -28.39
N ARG A 57 1.98 7.01 -28.96
CA ARG A 57 1.05 6.06 -29.59
C ARG A 57 1.72 5.19 -30.65
N LEU A 58 2.46 5.82 -31.59
CA LEU A 58 3.15 5.07 -32.64
C LEU A 58 4.30 4.23 -32.08
N ALA A 59 5.07 4.80 -31.15
CA ALA A 59 6.14 4.08 -30.47
C ALA A 59 5.63 2.81 -29.78
N ASP A 60 4.50 2.87 -29.09
CA ASP A 60 3.91 1.71 -28.40
C ASP A 60 3.45 0.62 -29.37
N MET A 61 2.89 0.99 -30.53
CA MET A 61 2.48 0.04 -31.56
C MET A 61 3.67 -0.65 -32.26
N VAL A 62 4.79 0.06 -32.42
CA VAL A 62 6.03 -0.54 -32.95
C VAL A 62 6.73 -1.38 -31.88
N ALA A 63 6.76 -0.91 -30.62
CA ALA A 63 7.39 -1.61 -29.51
C ALA A 63 6.67 -2.92 -29.15
N SER A 64 5.33 -2.95 -29.24
CA SER A 64 4.52 -4.15 -29.01
C SER A 64 4.61 -5.18 -30.13
N GLY A 65 5.26 -4.85 -31.25
CA GLY A 65 5.38 -5.72 -32.41
C GLY A 65 4.12 -5.76 -33.30
N GLN A 66 3.11 -4.93 -33.02
CA GLN A 66 1.93 -4.80 -33.87
C GLN A 66 2.29 -4.29 -35.27
N TYR A 67 3.29 -3.41 -35.36
CA TYR A 67 3.87 -2.95 -36.61
C TYR A 67 5.39 -3.14 -36.62
N PRO A 68 5.98 -3.66 -37.72
CA PRO A 68 7.42 -3.90 -37.79
C PRO A 68 8.22 -2.59 -37.93
N ARG A 69 7.61 -1.54 -38.49
CA ARG A 69 8.23 -0.25 -38.80
C ARG A 69 7.20 0.87 -38.70
N GLY A 70 7.67 2.08 -38.35
CA GLY A 70 6.82 3.28 -38.34
C GLY A 70 7.52 4.55 -38.80
N ILE A 71 6.73 5.58 -39.11
CA ILE A 71 7.19 6.91 -39.56
C ILE A 71 6.59 7.99 -38.66
N LEU A 72 7.44 8.86 -38.11
CA LEU A 72 7.03 10.02 -37.32
C LEU A 72 7.42 11.31 -38.02
N ILE A 73 6.54 12.31 -37.98
CA ILE A 73 6.80 13.62 -38.59
C ILE A 73 6.37 14.73 -37.63
N CYS A 74 7.27 15.68 -37.38
CA CYS A 74 6.88 16.97 -36.80
C CYS A 74 7.63 18.10 -37.50
N GLY A 75 7.47 19.35 -37.06
CA GLY A 75 8.10 20.51 -37.71
C GLY A 75 9.59 20.31 -38.03
N THR A 76 10.41 19.88 -37.07
CA THR A 76 11.86 19.59 -37.26
C THR A 76 12.21 18.10 -37.16
N GLY A 77 11.28 17.26 -36.71
CA GLY A 77 11.52 15.85 -36.35
C GLY A 77 12.22 15.64 -35.00
N ILE A 78 12.83 16.67 -34.40
CA ILE A 78 13.61 16.54 -33.15
C ILE A 78 12.74 16.08 -31.99
N GLY A 79 11.63 16.76 -31.72
CA GLY A 79 10.76 16.46 -30.57
C GLY A 79 10.19 15.03 -30.62
N MET A 80 9.69 14.62 -31.79
CA MET A 80 9.17 13.26 -32.01
C MET A 80 10.25 12.20 -31.82
N SER A 81 11.49 12.46 -32.28
CA SER A 81 12.61 11.54 -32.08
C SER A 81 12.97 11.39 -30.59
N ILE A 82 12.94 12.48 -29.82
CA ILE A 82 13.21 12.46 -28.37
C ILE A 82 12.09 11.69 -27.65
N ALA A 83 10.83 11.99 -27.95
CA ALA A 83 9.69 11.34 -27.30
C ALA A 83 9.64 9.84 -27.60
N ALA A 84 9.77 9.43 -28.86
CA ALA A 84 9.71 8.02 -29.24
C ALA A 84 10.83 7.18 -28.60
N ASN A 85 12.05 7.72 -28.49
CA ASN A 85 13.19 7.02 -27.87
C ASN A 85 13.12 6.96 -26.33
N ARG A 86 12.07 7.49 -25.67
CA ARG A 86 11.82 7.21 -24.25
C ARG A 86 11.41 5.76 -24.00
N ASN A 87 10.90 5.08 -25.03
CA ASN A 87 10.62 3.65 -24.98
C ASN A 87 11.91 2.86 -25.33
N PRO A 88 12.40 1.99 -24.43
CA PRO A 88 13.69 1.28 -24.60
C PRO A 88 13.72 0.29 -25.78
N LEU A 89 12.56 -0.08 -26.33
CA LEU A 89 12.46 -0.96 -27.50
C LEU A 89 12.50 -0.19 -28.83
N ILE A 90 12.42 1.13 -28.78
CA ILE A 90 12.40 2.00 -29.95
C ILE A 90 13.80 2.52 -30.28
N ARG A 91 14.06 2.59 -31.58
CA ARG A 91 15.23 3.21 -32.20
C ARG A 91 14.73 4.16 -33.29
N ALA A 92 14.22 5.30 -32.84
CA ALA A 92 13.69 6.34 -33.73
C ALA A 92 14.83 7.21 -34.24
N ALA A 93 15.05 7.24 -35.55
CA ALA A 93 16.16 7.97 -36.18
C ALA A 93 15.63 9.19 -36.94
N LEU A 94 16.06 10.39 -36.52
CA LEU A 94 15.88 11.60 -37.31
C LEU A 94 16.84 11.59 -38.50
N VAL A 95 16.30 11.71 -39.70
CA VAL A 95 17.03 11.56 -40.96
C VAL A 95 16.86 12.82 -41.80
N THR A 96 17.96 13.31 -42.37
CA THR A 96 18.03 14.57 -43.14
C THR A 96 18.57 14.40 -44.55
N ASP A 97 19.17 13.25 -44.86
CA ASP A 97 19.81 12.94 -46.14
C ASP A 97 19.85 11.42 -46.38
N GLN A 98 20.16 11.02 -47.62
CA GLN A 98 20.10 9.62 -48.03
C GLN A 98 21.12 8.74 -47.29
N PHE A 99 22.26 9.31 -46.90
CA PHE A 99 23.27 8.61 -46.12
C PHE A 99 22.74 8.25 -44.73
N THR A 100 22.17 9.23 -44.01
CA THR A 100 21.56 9.01 -42.69
C THR A 100 20.35 8.08 -42.77
N ALA A 101 19.56 8.13 -43.84
CA ALA A 101 18.45 7.19 -44.08
C ALA A 101 18.93 5.73 -44.17
N ARG A 102 19.99 5.52 -44.95
CA ARG A 102 20.62 4.21 -45.11
C ARG A 102 21.26 3.73 -43.80
N MET A 103 22.03 4.58 -43.12
CA MET A 103 22.69 4.24 -41.85
C MET A 103 21.69 3.96 -40.72
N ALA A 104 20.53 4.62 -40.70
CA ALA A 104 19.46 4.33 -39.76
C ALA A 104 19.02 2.85 -39.85
N SER A 105 18.83 2.32 -41.06
CA SER A 105 18.51 0.91 -41.28
C SER A 105 19.72 -0.01 -41.13
N GLU A 106 20.77 0.22 -41.92
CA GLU A 106 21.90 -0.69 -42.10
C GLU A 106 22.70 -0.88 -40.82
N HIS A 107 22.95 0.21 -40.08
CA HIS A 107 23.83 0.18 -38.91
C HIS A 107 23.10 0.19 -37.57
N ASN A 108 21.89 0.75 -37.52
CA ASN A 108 21.18 0.97 -36.26
C ASN A 108 19.90 0.16 -36.12
N ASN A 109 19.47 -0.54 -37.18
CA ASN A 109 18.19 -1.25 -37.21
C ASN A 109 17.05 -0.37 -36.66
N ALA A 110 17.03 0.90 -37.07
CA ALA A 110 16.03 1.87 -36.66
C ALA A 110 14.67 1.36 -37.09
N ASN A 111 13.76 1.17 -36.14
CA ASN A 111 12.40 0.69 -36.39
C ASN A 111 11.40 1.84 -36.57
N ILE A 112 11.82 3.08 -36.28
CA ILE A 112 11.04 4.27 -36.60
C ILE A 112 11.92 5.27 -37.36
N LEU A 113 11.43 5.72 -38.52
CA LEU A 113 12.00 6.85 -39.25
C LEU A 113 11.36 8.15 -38.75
N VAL A 114 12.15 9.18 -38.51
CA VAL A 114 11.65 10.49 -38.13
C VAL A 114 12.06 11.53 -39.16
N LEU A 115 11.10 12.34 -39.62
CA LEU A 115 11.29 13.39 -40.62
C LEU A 115 10.81 14.75 -40.10
N GLY A 116 11.39 15.82 -40.64
CA GLY A 116 11.02 17.20 -40.31
C GLY A 116 10.17 17.85 -41.41
N GLY A 117 8.89 18.09 -41.16
CA GLY A 117 7.93 18.63 -42.12
C GLY A 117 8.23 20.05 -42.62
N ARG A 118 8.99 20.86 -41.87
CA ARG A 118 9.40 22.22 -42.26
C ARG A 118 10.79 22.30 -42.87
N VAL A 119 11.54 21.20 -42.83
CA VAL A 119 12.98 21.18 -43.17
C VAL A 119 13.33 20.14 -44.24
N THR A 120 12.37 19.29 -44.61
CA THR A 120 12.50 18.27 -45.66
C THR A 120 11.34 18.42 -46.63
N ASP A 121 11.65 18.68 -47.90
CA ASP A 121 10.66 18.71 -48.97
C ASP A 121 10.09 17.31 -49.28
N ALA A 122 8.96 17.29 -49.98
CA ALA A 122 8.16 16.07 -50.22
C ALA A 122 8.91 14.99 -50.99
N ASP A 123 9.52 15.37 -52.12
CA ASP A 123 10.24 14.44 -53.00
C ASP A 123 11.43 13.82 -52.26
N LYS A 124 12.20 14.67 -51.57
CA LYS A 124 13.28 14.22 -50.71
C LYS A 124 12.76 13.29 -49.62
N ALA A 125 11.70 13.64 -48.90
CA ALA A 125 11.14 12.80 -47.83
C ALA A 125 10.72 11.41 -48.34
N ILE A 126 10.12 11.34 -49.53
CA ILE A 126 9.75 10.09 -50.19
C ILE A 126 11.00 9.24 -50.47
N ASP A 127 12.05 9.85 -51.03
CA ASP A 127 13.31 9.15 -51.34
C ASP A 127 14.03 8.65 -50.09
N LEU A 128 14.07 9.46 -49.02
CA LEU A 128 14.62 9.07 -47.72
C LEU A 128 13.84 7.89 -47.13
N THR A 129 12.52 7.94 -47.20
CA THR A 129 11.64 6.89 -46.69
C THR A 129 11.84 5.59 -47.44
N LYS A 130 11.87 5.63 -48.78
CA LYS A 130 12.14 4.47 -49.64
C LYS A 130 13.53 3.89 -49.39
N THR A 131 14.55 4.74 -49.24
CA THR A 131 15.92 4.31 -48.90
C THR A 131 15.93 3.57 -47.56
N TRP A 132 15.32 4.13 -46.52
CA TRP A 132 15.25 3.50 -45.21
C TRP A 132 14.48 2.16 -45.24
N LEU A 133 13.32 2.12 -45.90
CA LEU A 133 12.48 0.92 -46.01
C LEU A 133 13.15 -0.23 -46.78
N SER A 134 13.85 0.08 -47.87
CA SER A 134 14.51 -0.92 -48.72
C SER A 134 15.88 -1.38 -48.20
N THR A 135 16.53 -0.58 -47.35
CA THR A 135 17.85 -0.92 -46.81
C THR A 135 17.73 -2.05 -45.77
N SER A 136 18.46 -3.14 -46.01
CA SER A 136 18.55 -4.29 -45.09
C SER A 136 19.51 -4.00 -43.94
N PHE A 137 19.24 -4.58 -42.77
CA PHE A 137 20.13 -4.49 -41.62
C PHE A 137 21.40 -5.33 -41.84
N ALA A 138 22.59 -4.73 -41.65
CA ALA A 138 23.86 -5.39 -41.98
C ALA A 138 24.31 -6.46 -40.97
N GLY A 139 23.72 -6.52 -39.77
CA GLY A 139 24.08 -7.50 -38.75
C GLY A 139 25.50 -7.33 -38.17
N GLY A 140 26.13 -8.42 -37.74
CA GLY A 140 27.54 -8.46 -37.32
C GLY A 140 27.88 -7.46 -36.20
N ARG A 141 28.84 -6.55 -36.46
CA ARG A 141 29.25 -5.53 -35.48
C ARG A 141 28.11 -4.57 -35.09
N HIS A 142 27.14 -4.39 -35.97
CA HIS A 142 25.98 -3.52 -35.77
C HIS A 142 24.94 -4.21 -34.88
N GLU A 143 24.69 -5.50 -35.10
CA GLU A 143 23.81 -6.31 -34.25
C GLU A 143 24.28 -6.33 -32.80
N ARG A 144 25.60 -6.44 -32.57
CA ARG A 144 26.18 -6.36 -31.23
C ARG A 144 25.84 -5.03 -30.54
N ARG A 145 25.93 -3.89 -31.25
CA ARG A 145 25.62 -2.55 -30.71
C ARG A 145 24.11 -2.38 -30.48
N VAL A 146 23.29 -2.81 -31.42
CA VAL A 146 21.82 -2.77 -31.28
C VAL A 146 21.37 -3.61 -30.09
N LYS A 147 21.96 -4.79 -29.87
CA LYS A 147 21.73 -5.62 -28.66
C LYS A 147 22.19 -4.96 -27.36
N GLN A 148 23.03 -3.94 -27.41
CA GLN A 148 23.46 -3.16 -26.23
C GLN A 148 22.56 -1.96 -25.96
N LEU A 149 21.91 -1.38 -26.98
CA LEU A 149 21.02 -0.22 -26.80
C LEU A 149 19.81 -0.51 -25.89
N GLY A 150 19.34 -1.76 -25.85
CA GLY A 150 18.31 -2.22 -24.90
C GLY A 150 18.86 -2.77 -23.58
N LYS A 151 20.19 -2.84 -23.42
CA LYS A 151 20.86 -3.29 -22.20
C LYS A 151 21.39 -2.08 -21.44
N THR A 152 20.50 -1.33 -20.80
CA THR A 152 20.91 -0.48 -19.69
C THR A 152 21.56 -1.40 -18.65
N PRO A 153 22.72 -1.08 -18.05
CA PRO A 153 23.32 -1.89 -16.98
C PRO A 153 22.48 -1.97 -15.69
N SER A 154 21.22 -1.52 -15.71
CA SER A 154 20.27 -1.68 -14.61
C SER A 154 19.75 -3.11 -14.58
N SER A 155 19.72 -3.70 -13.39
CA SER A 155 18.90 -4.88 -13.13
C SER A 155 17.50 -4.72 -13.74
N PRO A 156 16.91 -5.77 -14.34
CA PRO A 156 15.59 -5.67 -14.92
C PRO A 156 14.58 -5.19 -13.87
N HIS A 157 13.69 -4.27 -14.26
CA HIS A 157 12.53 -3.91 -13.44
C HIS A 157 11.66 -5.16 -13.21
N LEU A 158 10.85 -5.14 -12.14
CA LEU A 158 10.06 -6.31 -11.74
C LEU A 158 9.24 -6.91 -12.89
N ALA A 159 8.56 -6.07 -13.70
CA ALA A 159 7.78 -6.53 -14.85
C ALA A 159 8.58 -7.38 -15.86
N ALA A 160 9.87 -7.11 -16.02
CA ALA A 160 10.74 -7.88 -16.90
C ALA A 160 11.46 -9.04 -16.17
N ALA A 161 11.77 -8.85 -14.89
CA ALA A 161 12.49 -9.84 -14.07
C ALA A 161 11.60 -11.01 -13.66
N ASP A 162 10.36 -10.72 -13.25
CA ASP A 162 9.35 -11.66 -12.80
C ASP A 162 7.93 -11.13 -13.16
N PRO A 163 7.47 -11.36 -14.40
CA PRO A 163 6.16 -10.93 -14.84
C PRO A 163 5.00 -11.51 -14.02
N ALA A 164 5.19 -12.70 -13.44
CA ALA A 164 4.14 -13.35 -12.65
C ALA A 164 3.93 -12.62 -11.32
N VAL A 165 5.00 -12.31 -10.61
CA VAL A 165 4.92 -11.50 -9.37
C VAL A 165 4.45 -10.08 -9.68
N PHE A 166 4.88 -9.50 -10.82
CA PHE A 166 4.38 -8.20 -11.26
C PHE A 166 2.85 -8.20 -11.43
N GLN A 167 2.30 -9.18 -12.16
CA GLN A 167 0.85 -9.28 -12.37
C GLN A 167 0.09 -9.44 -11.05
N LEU A 168 0.58 -10.27 -10.12
CA LEU A 168 -0.06 -10.43 -8.81
C LEU A 168 -0.08 -9.13 -7.98
N ILE A 169 0.95 -8.30 -8.09
CA ILE A 169 0.99 -6.99 -7.44
C ILE A 169 -0.01 -6.03 -8.10
N GLU A 170 -0.15 -6.06 -9.42
CA GLU A 170 -1.18 -5.28 -10.13
C GLU A 170 -2.59 -5.71 -9.74
N ASP A 171 -2.85 -7.01 -9.65
CA ASP A 171 -4.13 -7.57 -9.25
C ASP A 171 -4.48 -7.18 -7.80
N GLU A 172 -3.52 -7.24 -6.88
CA GLU A 172 -3.72 -6.78 -5.50
C GLU A 172 -3.93 -5.26 -5.42
N THR A 173 -3.21 -4.49 -6.24
CA THR A 173 -3.42 -3.03 -6.33
C THR A 173 -4.83 -2.73 -6.81
N ARG A 174 -5.32 -3.46 -7.82
CA ARG A 174 -6.70 -3.33 -8.32
C ARG A 174 -7.73 -3.74 -7.28
N ARG A 175 -7.49 -4.83 -6.53
CA ARG A 175 -8.37 -5.27 -5.44
C ARG A 175 -8.52 -4.18 -4.38
N GLN A 176 -7.42 -3.57 -3.95
CA GLN A 176 -7.44 -2.48 -2.98
C GLN A 176 -8.14 -1.22 -3.52
N GLU A 177 -7.93 -0.90 -4.80
CA GLU A 177 -8.55 0.25 -5.45
C GLU A 177 -10.08 0.07 -5.59
N GLU A 178 -10.55 -1.13 -5.93
CA GLU A 178 -11.94 -1.42 -6.30
C GLU A 178 -12.82 -1.94 -5.16
N LYS A 179 -12.25 -2.32 -4.01
CA LYS A 179 -13.00 -2.81 -2.83
C LYS A 179 -13.01 -1.80 -1.67
N LEU A 180 -14.06 -1.90 -0.84
CA LEU A 180 -14.10 -1.26 0.48
C LEU A 180 -13.40 -2.15 1.50
N ILE A 181 -12.18 -1.78 1.88
CA ILE A 181 -11.44 -2.51 2.91
C ILE A 181 -11.80 -1.96 4.28
N MET A 182 -12.56 -2.74 5.05
CA MET A 182 -13.10 -2.41 6.36
C MET A 182 -12.41 -3.18 7.50
N ILE A 183 -11.23 -3.76 7.24
CA ILE A 183 -10.41 -4.42 8.26
C ILE A 183 -9.77 -3.35 9.17
N ALA A 184 -10.13 -3.35 10.46
CA ALA A 184 -9.72 -2.33 11.43
C ALA A 184 -8.19 -2.19 11.68
N SER A 185 -7.40 -3.18 11.25
CA SER A 185 -5.95 -3.19 11.38
C SER A 185 -5.19 -2.85 10.09
N GLU A 186 -5.89 -2.56 9.00
CA GLU A 186 -5.29 -2.21 7.72
C GLU A 186 -5.33 -0.71 7.47
N ASN A 187 -4.38 -0.24 6.65
CA ASN A 187 -4.32 1.14 6.18
C ASN A 187 -3.48 1.26 4.90
N TYR A 188 -3.62 2.38 4.19
CA TYR A 188 -2.84 2.69 3.00
C TYR A 188 -1.58 3.48 3.38
N ALA A 189 -0.40 2.91 3.18
CA ALA A 189 0.85 3.65 3.27
C ALA A 189 0.94 4.72 2.18
N SER A 190 1.55 5.87 2.45
CA SER A 190 1.78 6.88 1.42
C SER A 190 2.76 6.38 0.35
N GLN A 191 2.73 7.00 -0.83
CA GLN A 191 3.73 6.78 -1.87
C GLN A 191 5.16 6.96 -1.34
N ALA A 192 5.39 7.97 -0.51
CA ALA A 192 6.69 8.26 0.09
C ALA A 192 7.14 7.15 1.08
N VAL A 193 6.21 6.59 1.86
CA VAL A 193 6.48 5.43 2.73
C VAL A 193 6.86 4.21 1.89
N LEU A 194 6.14 3.93 0.80
CA LEU A 194 6.43 2.81 -0.11
C LEU A 194 7.79 2.97 -0.81
N GLU A 195 8.14 4.19 -1.23
CA GLU A 195 9.45 4.50 -1.83
C GLU A 195 10.61 4.27 -0.86
N ALA A 196 10.47 4.71 0.40
CA ALA A 196 11.47 4.46 1.42
C ALA A 196 11.62 2.97 1.75
N GLN A 197 10.50 2.24 1.79
CA GLN A 197 10.44 0.80 2.06
C GLN A 197 11.16 -0.01 0.96
N GLY A 198 11.02 0.38 -0.31
CA GLY A 198 11.63 -0.29 -1.46
C GLY A 198 13.03 0.21 -1.84
N SER A 199 13.75 0.86 -0.91
CA SER A 199 15.02 1.53 -1.21
C SER A 199 16.28 0.67 -1.01
N VAL A 200 17.43 1.21 -1.43
CA VAL A 200 18.77 0.59 -1.26
C VAL A 200 19.14 0.29 0.19
N LEU A 201 18.41 0.86 1.16
CA LEU A 201 18.63 0.62 2.58
C LEU A 201 18.37 -0.84 2.99
N THR A 202 17.68 -1.62 2.15
CA THR A 202 17.55 -3.07 2.34
C THR A 202 18.90 -3.81 2.36
N ASN A 203 19.91 -3.25 1.69
CA ASN A 203 21.24 -3.85 1.58
C ASN A 203 22.11 -3.63 2.83
N LYS A 204 21.73 -2.70 3.72
CA LYS A 204 22.61 -2.25 4.80
C LYS A 204 22.40 -3.04 6.09
N TYR A 205 23.41 -3.84 6.45
CA TYR A 205 23.52 -4.44 7.77
C TYR A 205 24.08 -3.43 8.79
N ALA A 206 23.36 -3.19 9.89
CA ALA A 206 23.64 -2.13 10.86
C ALA A 206 23.37 -2.55 12.32
N GLU A 207 23.83 -3.73 12.74
CA GLU A 207 23.69 -4.20 14.13
C GLU A 207 24.25 -3.22 15.16
N GLY A 208 23.59 -3.15 16.31
CA GLY A 208 23.80 -2.15 17.34
C GLY A 208 22.88 -0.94 17.19
N TYR A 209 23.31 0.19 17.74
CA TYR A 209 22.54 1.43 17.79
C TYR A 209 23.32 2.58 17.15
N PRO A 210 22.68 3.70 16.79
CA PRO A 210 23.38 4.82 16.15
C PRO A 210 24.65 5.21 16.90
N PHE A 211 25.77 5.34 16.17
CA PHE A 211 27.12 5.59 16.69
C PHE A 211 27.73 4.51 17.61
N LYS A 212 27.04 3.40 17.85
CA LYS A 212 27.51 2.21 18.58
C LYS A 212 27.20 0.95 17.77
N ARG A 213 27.74 0.88 16.55
CA ARG A 213 27.49 -0.20 15.59
C ARG A 213 28.59 -1.26 15.63
N TYR A 214 28.21 -2.49 15.30
CA TYR A 214 29.14 -3.62 15.15
C TYR A 214 29.86 -3.62 13.79
N TYR A 215 29.32 -2.89 12.81
CA TYR A 215 29.88 -2.78 11.45
C TYR A 215 30.07 -1.32 11.03
N GLY A 216 31.07 -1.08 10.19
CA GLY A 216 31.33 0.22 9.56
C GLY A 216 30.31 0.62 8.47
N GLY A 217 30.46 1.83 7.93
CA GLY A 217 29.63 2.34 6.83
C GLY A 217 28.21 2.74 7.24
N CYS A 218 27.97 3.03 8.52
CA CYS A 218 26.65 3.35 9.07
C CYS A 218 26.32 4.86 9.10
N GLN A 219 27.16 5.71 8.53
CA GLN A 219 27.08 7.18 8.65
C GLN A 219 25.73 7.80 8.27
N PHE A 220 25.00 7.22 7.31
CA PHE A 220 23.69 7.70 6.87
C PHE A 220 22.53 6.97 7.55
N VAL A 221 22.65 5.66 7.77
CA VAL A 221 21.62 4.88 8.46
C VAL A 221 21.48 5.28 9.93
N ASP A 222 22.57 5.72 10.57
CA ASP A 222 22.54 6.29 11.92
C ASP A 222 21.72 7.59 11.96
N GLN A 223 21.87 8.46 10.97
CA GLN A 223 21.09 9.70 10.86
C GLN A 223 19.61 9.40 10.62
N ILE A 224 19.29 8.42 9.78
CA ILE A 224 17.92 7.99 9.50
C ILE A 224 17.26 7.44 10.77
N GLU A 225 17.94 6.55 11.50
CA GLU A 225 17.40 5.97 12.72
C GLU A 225 17.23 7.01 13.83
N GLN A 226 18.19 7.92 14.01
CA GLN A 226 18.04 9.05 14.93
C GLN A 226 16.89 9.97 14.55
N LEU A 227 16.67 10.20 13.25
CA LEU A 227 15.56 11.00 12.78
C LEU A 227 14.21 10.32 13.08
N ALA A 228 14.12 8.99 12.90
CA ALA A 228 12.95 8.21 13.28
C ALA A 228 12.68 8.31 14.80
N ILE A 229 13.71 8.10 15.63
CA ILE A 229 13.64 8.21 17.10
C ILE A 229 13.20 9.61 17.52
N LYS A 230 13.85 10.66 16.99
CA LYS A 230 13.51 12.06 17.29
C LYS A 230 12.06 12.38 16.93
N ARG A 231 11.59 11.91 15.77
CA ARG A 231 10.21 12.13 15.32
C ARG A 231 9.21 11.41 16.22
N ALA A 232 9.45 10.14 16.54
CA ALA A 232 8.60 9.38 17.45
C ALA A 232 8.55 9.98 18.87
N LYS A 233 9.70 10.37 19.44
CA LYS A 233 9.76 11.06 20.73
C LYS A 233 8.93 12.34 20.72
N LYS A 234 8.99 13.12 19.64
CA LYS A 234 8.20 14.34 19.50
C LYS A 234 6.70 14.05 19.38
N LEU A 235 6.29 13.05 18.60
CA LEU A 235 4.89 12.69 18.42
C LEU A 235 4.23 12.25 19.73
N PHE A 236 4.91 11.39 20.48
CA PHE A 236 4.32 10.72 21.63
C PHE A 236 4.79 11.28 22.98
N GLN A 237 5.66 12.29 22.97
CA GLN A 237 6.24 12.90 24.18
C GLN A 237 6.96 11.87 25.08
N ALA A 238 7.63 10.91 24.48
CA ALA A 238 8.31 9.83 25.19
C ALA A 238 9.76 10.16 25.56
N GLU A 239 10.23 9.62 26.68
CA GLU A 239 11.60 9.77 27.16
C GLU A 239 12.59 8.97 26.30
N HIS A 240 12.31 7.69 26.04
CA HIS A 240 13.08 6.83 25.15
C HIS A 240 12.20 6.15 24.11
N VAL A 241 12.74 5.94 22.91
CA VAL A 241 12.06 5.21 21.83
C VAL A 241 13.06 4.29 21.13
N ASN A 242 12.68 3.01 21.00
CA ASN A 242 13.35 2.05 20.14
C ASN A 242 12.48 1.76 18.90
N VAL A 243 13.01 2.06 17.72
CA VAL A 243 12.33 1.95 16.41
C VAL A 243 12.72 0.69 15.63
N GLN A 244 13.59 -0.16 16.19
CA GLN A 244 14.06 -1.38 15.54
C GLN A 244 13.12 -2.60 15.60
N PRO A 245 12.05 -2.69 16.43
CA PRO A 245 11.20 -3.88 16.41
C PRO A 245 10.63 -4.20 15.03
N LEU A 246 10.75 -5.46 14.60
CA LEU A 246 10.29 -5.94 13.30
C LEU A 246 8.76 -5.93 13.16
N SER A 247 8.05 -6.05 14.28
CA SER A 247 6.58 -6.06 14.35
C SER A 247 6.10 -5.66 15.75
N GLY A 248 4.79 -5.50 15.93
CA GLY A 248 4.19 -5.28 17.25
C GLY A 248 4.45 -6.45 18.20
N SER A 249 4.36 -7.69 17.69
CA SER A 249 4.65 -8.88 18.50
C SER A 249 6.11 -8.92 18.96
N ALA A 250 7.06 -8.53 18.11
CA ALA A 250 8.47 -8.41 18.50
C ALA A 250 8.68 -7.28 19.53
N ALA A 251 7.96 -6.16 19.39
CA ALA A 251 7.99 -5.08 20.37
C ALA A 251 7.51 -5.55 21.76
N ASN A 252 6.39 -6.26 21.80
CA ASN A 252 5.84 -6.84 23.03
C ASN A 252 6.82 -7.86 23.63
N MET A 253 7.36 -8.76 22.82
CA MET A 253 8.35 -9.78 23.23
C MET A 253 9.58 -9.16 23.89
N ALA A 254 10.14 -8.10 23.31
CA ALA A 254 11.29 -7.41 23.88
C ALA A 254 10.97 -6.74 25.22
N VAL A 255 9.79 -6.15 25.38
CA VAL A 255 9.36 -5.60 26.68
C VAL A 255 9.29 -6.71 27.72
N TYR A 256 8.61 -7.82 27.42
CA TYR A 256 8.53 -8.95 28.35
C TYR A 256 9.91 -9.46 28.76
N PHE A 257 10.81 -9.77 27.81
CA PHE A 257 12.16 -10.26 28.14
C PHE A 257 13.08 -9.23 28.81
N SER A 258 12.75 -7.93 28.74
CA SER A 258 13.55 -6.89 29.39
C SER A 258 13.32 -6.80 30.90
N VAL A 259 12.18 -7.30 31.42
CA VAL A 259 11.77 -7.13 32.82
C VAL A 259 11.13 -8.35 33.48
N LEU A 260 10.81 -9.40 32.72
CA LEU A 260 10.22 -10.64 33.21
C LEU A 260 11.14 -11.84 33.01
N ASP A 261 11.02 -12.78 33.93
CA ASP A 261 11.58 -14.13 33.87
C ASP A 261 10.47 -15.11 33.46
N ALA A 262 10.86 -16.28 32.91
CA ALA A 262 9.88 -17.31 32.57
C ALA A 262 9.09 -17.76 33.80
N GLY A 263 7.78 -17.94 33.64
CA GLY A 263 6.86 -18.26 34.73
C GLY A 263 6.32 -17.06 35.51
N ASP A 264 6.87 -15.84 35.31
CA ASP A 264 6.28 -14.64 35.90
C ASP A 264 4.82 -14.45 35.48
N LYS A 265 4.02 -13.90 36.38
CA LYS A 265 2.60 -13.65 36.15
C LYS A 265 2.38 -12.39 35.30
N ILE A 266 1.59 -12.52 34.25
CA ILE A 266 1.10 -11.39 33.44
C ILE A 266 -0.43 -11.33 33.48
N LEU A 267 -0.99 -10.13 33.59
CA LEU A 267 -2.42 -9.88 33.57
C LEU A 267 -2.77 -9.08 32.31
N GLY A 268 -3.44 -9.71 31.34
CA GLY A 268 -3.80 -9.10 30.06
C GLY A 268 -5.28 -9.24 29.73
N MET A 269 -5.77 -8.50 28.74
CA MET A 269 -7.16 -8.64 28.29
C MET A 269 -7.36 -10.01 27.61
N SER A 270 -8.43 -10.70 27.97
CA SER A 270 -8.82 -11.96 27.32
C SER A 270 -9.00 -11.78 25.81
N LEU A 271 -8.45 -12.71 25.01
CA LEU A 271 -8.64 -12.73 23.55
C LEU A 271 -10.13 -12.77 23.18
N ALA A 272 -10.93 -13.53 23.93
CA ALA A 272 -12.38 -13.65 23.70
C ALA A 272 -13.12 -12.33 23.91
N HIS A 273 -12.57 -11.41 24.70
CA HIS A 273 -13.19 -10.13 25.03
C HIS A 273 -12.55 -8.94 24.30
N GLY A 274 -11.60 -9.18 23.40
CA GLY A 274 -11.00 -8.15 22.55
C GLY A 274 -9.50 -7.94 22.72
N GLY A 275 -8.83 -8.72 23.57
CA GLY A 275 -7.38 -8.71 23.73
C GLY A 275 -6.61 -9.15 22.47
N HIS A 276 -5.28 -9.06 22.52
CA HIS A 276 -4.41 -9.56 21.44
C HIS A 276 -3.73 -10.86 21.86
N LEU A 277 -3.33 -11.67 20.87
CA LEU A 277 -2.63 -12.94 21.10
C LEU A 277 -1.40 -12.78 22.02
N THR A 278 -0.65 -11.70 21.84
CA THR A 278 0.58 -11.44 22.61
C THR A 278 0.35 -10.96 24.04
N HIS A 279 -0.91 -10.83 24.48
CA HIS A 279 -1.25 -10.40 25.84
C HIS A 279 -1.46 -11.59 26.80
N GLY A 280 -0.93 -12.76 26.45
CA GLY A 280 -1.00 -13.98 27.27
C GLY A 280 -1.85 -15.11 26.68
N ALA A 281 -2.22 -15.07 25.39
CA ALA A 281 -2.93 -16.20 24.79
C ALA A 281 -2.05 -17.47 24.79
N PRO A 282 -2.57 -18.66 25.12
CA PRO A 282 -1.77 -19.89 25.25
C PRO A 282 -0.96 -20.29 24.01
N VAL A 283 -1.44 -19.92 22.83
CA VAL A 283 -0.78 -20.20 21.54
C VAL A 283 0.35 -19.23 21.19
N SER A 284 0.46 -18.12 21.92
CA SER A 284 1.50 -17.09 21.72
C SER A 284 2.70 -17.35 22.63
N PHE A 285 3.88 -16.85 22.24
CA PHE A 285 5.09 -16.90 23.09
C PHE A 285 4.82 -16.40 24.51
N SER A 286 3.96 -15.38 24.63
CA SER A 286 3.58 -14.77 25.91
C SER A 286 2.84 -15.76 26.82
N GLY A 287 1.93 -16.58 26.27
CA GLY A 287 1.22 -17.59 27.03
C GLY A 287 2.01 -18.89 27.24
N GLN A 288 3.00 -19.15 26.39
CA GLN A 288 3.90 -20.30 26.52
C GLN A 288 4.97 -20.08 27.60
N LEU A 289 5.48 -18.85 27.73
CA LEU A 289 6.61 -18.53 28.60
C LEU A 289 6.20 -17.97 29.97
N PHE A 290 5.07 -17.28 30.05
CA PHE A 290 4.62 -16.58 31.27
C PHE A 290 3.30 -17.15 31.78
N HIS A 291 3.07 -17.04 33.09
CA HIS A 291 1.79 -17.44 33.69
C HIS A 291 0.73 -16.39 33.38
N SER A 292 -0.12 -16.68 32.40
CA SER A 292 -1.09 -15.72 31.89
C SER A 292 -2.41 -15.76 32.66
N ILE A 293 -2.79 -14.60 33.19
CA ILE A 293 -4.08 -14.33 33.81
C ILE A 293 -4.82 -13.35 32.91
N SER A 294 -6.13 -13.49 32.81
CA SER A 294 -6.96 -12.64 31.97
C SER A 294 -7.94 -11.79 32.77
N TYR A 295 -8.15 -10.55 32.32
CA TYR A 295 -9.31 -9.75 32.67
C TYR A 295 -10.25 -9.57 31.47
N GLY A 296 -11.47 -9.12 31.73
CA GLY A 296 -12.52 -9.04 30.73
C GLY A 296 -13.22 -7.69 30.63
N VAL A 297 -14.42 -7.75 30.05
CA VAL A 297 -15.39 -6.67 30.04
C VAL A 297 -16.58 -7.12 30.88
N ASN A 298 -17.32 -6.17 31.45
CA ASN A 298 -18.56 -6.44 32.14
C ASN A 298 -19.61 -7.05 31.17
N ARG A 299 -20.42 -7.99 31.67
CA ARG A 299 -21.33 -8.81 30.86
C ARG A 299 -22.52 -8.04 30.28
N GLU A 300 -22.99 -7.04 31.00
CA GLU A 300 -24.16 -6.27 30.64
C GLU A 300 -23.79 -5.10 29.73
N THR A 301 -22.69 -4.42 30.03
CA THR A 301 -22.29 -3.17 29.36
C THR A 301 -21.28 -3.39 28.24
N HIS A 302 -20.48 -4.46 28.32
CA HIS A 302 -19.30 -4.70 27.47
C HIS A 302 -18.19 -3.65 27.60
N TYR A 303 -18.14 -2.90 28.71
CA TYR A 303 -17.02 -2.01 29.06
C TYR A 303 -16.00 -2.76 29.92
N LEU A 304 -14.73 -2.33 29.91
CA LEU A 304 -13.73 -2.86 30.84
C LEU A 304 -14.22 -2.68 32.28
N ASP A 305 -14.19 -3.76 33.05
CA ASP A 305 -14.58 -3.76 34.46
C ASP A 305 -13.33 -3.50 35.31
N TYR A 306 -13.07 -2.23 35.61
CA TYR A 306 -11.85 -1.82 36.32
C TYR A 306 -11.80 -2.31 37.76
N ASP A 307 -12.95 -2.58 38.38
CA ASP A 307 -13.01 -3.09 39.74
C ASP A 307 -12.71 -4.60 39.73
N GLU A 308 -13.25 -5.36 38.77
CA GLU A 308 -12.85 -6.76 38.55
C GLU A 308 -11.35 -6.86 38.22
N ILE A 309 -10.84 -5.98 37.35
CA ILE A 309 -9.40 -5.93 37.02
C ILE A 309 -8.56 -5.73 38.30
N GLU A 310 -8.98 -4.83 39.19
CA GLU A 310 -8.29 -4.54 40.45
C GLU A 310 -8.36 -5.72 41.44
N GLU A 311 -9.51 -6.39 41.54
CA GLU A 311 -9.68 -7.58 42.35
C GLU A 311 -8.78 -8.73 41.87
N ILE A 312 -8.75 -8.99 40.56
CA ILE A 312 -7.87 -10.00 39.95
C ILE A 312 -6.41 -9.64 40.21
N ALA A 313 -6.01 -8.39 39.97
CA ALA A 313 -4.64 -7.95 40.18
C ALA A 313 -4.21 -8.10 41.64
N THR A 314 -5.09 -7.76 42.59
CA THR A 314 -4.84 -7.88 44.03
C THR A 314 -4.71 -9.34 44.46
N ARG A 315 -5.57 -10.23 43.95
CA ARG A 315 -5.51 -11.67 44.25
C ARG A 315 -4.28 -12.33 43.65
N GLU A 316 -3.99 -12.04 42.38
CA GLU A 316 -2.99 -12.77 41.63
C GLU A 316 -1.57 -12.21 41.77
N GLN A 317 -1.43 -10.93 42.13
CA GLN A 317 -0.15 -10.22 42.24
C GLN A 317 0.71 -10.37 40.97
N PRO A 318 0.21 -9.94 39.78
CA PRO A 318 0.97 -10.06 38.54
C PRO A 318 2.20 -9.15 38.56
N LYS A 319 3.30 -9.58 37.93
CA LYS A 319 4.48 -8.73 37.78
C LYS A 319 4.28 -7.66 36.71
N MET A 320 3.39 -7.93 35.75
CA MET A 320 3.02 -6.98 34.71
C MET A 320 1.51 -7.00 34.43
N ILE A 321 0.94 -5.81 34.29
CA ILE A 321 -0.40 -5.60 33.74
C ILE A 321 -0.24 -5.06 32.31
N VAL A 322 -0.97 -5.65 31.37
CA VAL A 322 -0.93 -5.31 29.95
C VAL A 322 -2.28 -4.73 29.56
N ALA A 323 -2.33 -3.43 29.31
CA ALA A 323 -3.52 -2.75 28.80
C ALA A 323 -3.42 -2.52 27.29
N GLY A 324 -4.56 -2.48 26.60
CA GLY A 324 -4.64 -2.40 25.15
C GLY A 324 -5.46 -3.53 24.56
N ALA A 325 -5.96 -3.33 23.33
CA ALA A 325 -6.92 -4.25 22.72
C ALA A 325 -6.80 -4.29 21.19
N SER A 326 -7.24 -5.40 20.61
CA SER A 326 -7.42 -5.57 19.17
C SER A 326 -8.86 -5.34 18.73
N ALA A 327 -9.84 -5.61 19.60
CA ALA A 327 -11.26 -5.52 19.30
C ALA A 327 -12.05 -4.98 20.49
N TYR A 328 -11.74 -3.75 20.90
CA TYR A 328 -12.47 -2.98 21.91
C TYR A 328 -12.77 -1.59 21.35
N SER A 329 -14.03 -1.16 21.38
CA SER A 329 -14.50 0.04 20.68
C SER A 329 -14.53 1.30 21.55
N ARG A 330 -14.19 1.21 22.84
CA ARG A 330 -14.25 2.32 23.79
C ARG A 330 -12.86 2.81 24.17
N GLU A 331 -12.82 4.01 24.75
CA GLU A 331 -11.59 4.55 25.34
C GLU A 331 -11.16 3.69 26.53
N ILE A 332 -9.84 3.65 26.75
CA ILE A 332 -9.24 2.94 27.89
C ILE A 332 -8.77 3.96 28.91
N ASP A 333 -9.17 3.78 30.17
CA ASP A 333 -8.76 4.61 31.30
C ASP A 333 -7.35 4.21 31.77
N PHE A 334 -6.34 4.76 31.12
CA PHE A 334 -4.94 4.56 31.49
C PHE A 334 -4.59 5.05 32.91
N PRO A 335 -5.12 6.20 33.41
CA PRO A 335 -4.99 6.57 34.82
C PRO A 335 -5.46 5.47 35.78
N ARG A 336 -6.62 4.86 35.53
CA ARG A 336 -7.14 3.77 36.39
C ARG A 336 -6.23 2.54 36.34
N PHE A 337 -5.75 2.14 35.16
CA PHE A 337 -4.75 1.08 35.04
C PHE A 337 -3.45 1.38 35.83
N ARG A 338 -2.99 2.63 35.82
CA ARG A 338 -1.81 3.04 36.61
C ARG A 338 -2.04 2.87 38.11
N GLN A 339 -3.19 3.31 38.60
CA GLN A 339 -3.55 3.16 40.01
C GLN A 339 -3.59 1.69 40.44
N ILE A 340 -4.17 0.81 39.63
CA ILE A 340 -4.21 -0.63 39.89
C ILE A 340 -2.80 -1.21 39.90
N ALA A 341 -1.99 -0.88 38.90
CA ALA A 341 -0.61 -1.35 38.82
C ALA A 341 0.24 -0.89 40.02
N ASP A 342 0.08 0.37 40.46
CA ASP A 342 0.78 0.88 41.64
C ASP A 342 0.34 0.18 42.94
N ARG A 343 -0.97 -0.12 43.09
CA ARG A 343 -1.50 -0.80 44.27
C ARG A 343 -0.89 -2.19 44.48
N VAL A 344 -0.59 -2.91 43.40
CA VAL A 344 -0.05 -4.28 43.45
C VAL A 344 1.43 -4.35 43.10
N GLY A 345 2.10 -3.21 42.89
CA GLY A 345 3.52 -3.14 42.53
C GLY A 345 3.86 -3.70 41.15
N ALA A 346 2.90 -3.75 40.22
CA ALA A 346 3.10 -4.26 38.86
C ALA A 346 3.68 -3.21 37.90
N ILE A 347 4.41 -3.70 36.90
CA ILE A 347 4.79 -2.91 35.72
C ILE A 347 3.54 -2.71 34.84
N LEU A 348 3.28 -1.48 34.40
CA LEU A 348 2.23 -1.22 33.43
C LEU A 348 2.80 -1.14 32.01
N MET A 349 2.39 -2.07 31.16
CA MET A 349 2.63 -2.03 29.73
C MET A 349 1.33 -1.68 29.00
N VAL A 350 1.38 -0.73 28.06
CA VAL A 350 0.25 -0.42 27.18
C VAL A 350 0.60 -0.75 25.73
N ASP A 351 -0.15 -1.66 25.11
CA ASP A 351 -0.09 -1.90 23.67
C ASP A 351 -1.12 -1.02 22.95
N MET A 352 -0.65 0.08 22.38
CA MET A 352 -1.51 1.05 21.69
C MET A 352 -1.60 0.78 20.17
N ALA A 353 -1.20 -0.40 19.68
CA ALA A 353 -1.06 -0.70 18.26
C ALA A 353 -2.22 -0.23 17.38
N HIS A 354 -3.46 -0.45 17.82
CA HIS A 354 -4.68 -0.09 17.12
C HIS A 354 -4.96 1.42 17.15
N ILE A 355 -4.61 2.11 18.23
CA ILE A 355 -4.98 3.51 18.48
C ILE A 355 -3.83 4.51 18.31
N ALA A 356 -2.64 4.04 17.92
CA ALA A 356 -1.43 4.86 17.87
C ALA A 356 -1.55 6.11 16.99
N GLY A 357 -2.26 6.03 15.86
CA GLY A 357 -2.54 7.21 15.02
C GLY A 357 -3.42 8.22 15.74
N MET A 358 -4.48 7.76 16.40
CA MET A 358 -5.41 8.62 17.14
C MET A 358 -4.74 9.27 18.36
N VAL A 359 -3.88 8.54 19.07
CA VAL A 359 -3.04 9.08 20.15
C VAL A 359 -2.11 10.17 19.60
N ALA A 360 -1.43 9.92 18.48
CA ALA A 360 -0.54 10.90 17.85
C ALA A 360 -1.28 12.17 17.40
N ALA A 361 -2.54 12.04 16.94
CA ALA A 361 -3.38 13.15 16.52
C ALA A 361 -4.11 13.88 17.68
N GLY A 362 -4.05 13.33 18.91
CA GLY A 362 -4.73 13.88 20.08
C GLY A 362 -6.24 13.68 20.07
N VAL A 363 -6.75 12.65 19.39
CA VAL A 363 -8.18 12.28 19.35
C VAL A 363 -8.48 11.00 20.13
N HIS A 364 -7.53 10.52 20.93
CA HIS A 364 -7.69 9.46 21.91
C HIS A 364 -6.73 9.72 23.08
N PRO A 365 -7.09 9.36 24.33
CA PRO A 365 -6.19 9.49 25.49
C PRO A 365 -4.81 8.89 25.25
N SER A 366 -3.75 9.58 25.72
CA SER A 366 -2.37 9.10 25.62
C SER A 366 -1.99 8.22 26.81
N PRO A 367 -1.44 7.01 26.59
CA PRO A 367 -0.97 6.15 27.67
C PRO A 367 0.43 6.52 28.18
N VAL A 368 1.19 7.34 27.44
CA VAL A 368 2.61 7.60 27.69
C VAL A 368 2.91 8.17 29.09
N PRO A 369 2.10 9.10 29.65
CA PRO A 369 2.34 9.60 31.01
C PRO A 369 2.15 8.54 32.12
N PHE A 370 1.40 7.48 31.84
CA PHE A 370 0.96 6.51 32.84
C PHE A 370 1.78 5.21 32.77
N ALA A 371 2.04 4.73 31.56
CA ALA A 371 2.70 3.45 31.34
C ALA A 371 4.20 3.48 31.65
N ASP A 372 4.76 2.35 32.08
CA ASP A 372 6.20 2.14 32.13
C ASP A 372 6.76 1.85 30.73
N PHE A 373 5.98 1.10 29.94
CA PHE A 373 6.24 0.77 28.55
C PHE A 373 4.99 1.01 27.71
N VAL A 374 5.17 1.61 26.53
CA VAL A 374 4.15 1.66 25.50
C VAL A 374 4.69 0.98 24.26
N THR A 375 4.00 -0.05 23.78
CA THR A 375 4.34 -0.72 22.51
C THR A 375 3.31 -0.37 21.46
N THR A 376 3.73 -0.44 20.19
CA THR A 376 2.83 -0.19 19.08
C THR A 376 3.32 -0.82 17.79
N THR A 377 2.38 -0.99 16.86
CA THR A 377 2.66 -1.19 15.45
C THR A 377 2.66 0.12 14.67
N THR A 378 3.41 0.18 13.57
CA THR A 378 3.50 1.41 12.76
C THR A 378 2.54 1.48 11.58
N HIS A 379 1.81 0.42 11.24
CA HIS A 379 1.04 0.30 9.98
C HIS A 379 -0.47 0.49 10.06
N LYS A 380 -1.07 0.44 11.26
CA LYS A 380 -2.52 0.53 11.45
C LYS A 380 -2.99 1.98 11.28
N THR A 381 -3.58 2.57 12.33
CA THR A 381 -4.00 3.97 12.33
C THR A 381 -2.84 4.96 12.15
N LEU A 382 -1.60 4.55 12.47
CA LEU A 382 -0.39 5.36 12.24
C LEU A 382 0.09 5.37 10.78
N ARG A 383 -0.47 4.50 9.91
CA ARG A 383 -0.33 4.57 8.44
C ARG A 383 1.10 4.51 7.87
N GLY A 384 2.03 3.96 8.64
CA GLY A 384 3.41 3.72 8.24
C GLY A 384 3.65 2.31 7.67
N PRO A 385 4.92 1.90 7.54
CA PRO A 385 5.25 0.55 7.09
C PRO A 385 4.89 -0.49 8.16
N ARG A 386 4.84 -1.78 7.77
CA ARG A 386 4.78 -2.87 8.75
C ARG A 386 6.06 -2.85 9.61
N GLY A 387 5.88 -2.91 10.92
CA GLY A 387 6.93 -2.66 11.90
C GLY A 387 6.35 -2.46 13.30
N GLY A 388 7.22 -2.49 14.32
CA GLY A 388 6.89 -2.14 15.70
C GLY A 388 7.75 -1.01 16.26
N MET A 389 7.35 -0.48 17.41
CA MET A 389 8.09 0.53 18.15
C MET A 389 7.81 0.37 19.64
N ILE A 390 8.82 0.63 20.47
CA ILE A 390 8.71 0.63 21.93
C ILE A 390 9.04 2.04 22.43
N LEU A 391 8.18 2.59 23.27
CA LEU A 391 8.40 3.80 24.03
C LEU A 391 8.50 3.41 25.50
N CYS A 392 9.41 4.03 26.25
CA CYS A 392 9.53 3.75 27.68
C CYS A 392 10.12 4.92 28.44
N LYS A 393 10.01 4.85 29.78
CA LYS A 393 10.72 5.75 30.69
C LYS A 393 12.24 5.54 30.54
N GLN A 394 13.02 6.60 30.73
CA GLN A 394 14.47 6.60 30.51
C GLN A 394 15.19 5.52 31.32
N LYS A 395 14.71 5.20 32.53
CA LYS A 395 15.28 4.14 33.39
C LYS A 395 15.26 2.74 32.77
N TYR A 396 14.47 2.51 31.72
CA TYR A 396 14.39 1.23 31.01
C TYR A 396 15.09 1.23 29.65
N ALA A 397 15.65 2.36 29.20
CA ALA A 397 16.21 2.50 27.85
C ALA A 397 17.24 1.42 27.50
N ASP A 398 18.26 1.24 28.34
CA ASP A 398 19.32 0.25 28.11
C ASP A 398 18.78 -1.19 28.13
N ARG A 399 17.74 -1.47 28.94
CA ARG A 399 17.13 -2.81 29.01
C ARG A 399 16.38 -3.14 27.72
N ILE A 400 15.59 -2.19 27.21
CA ILE A 400 14.86 -2.36 25.95
C ILE A 400 15.82 -2.48 24.78
N ASP A 401 16.83 -1.62 24.73
CA ASP A 401 17.80 -1.64 23.64
C ASP A 401 18.55 -2.98 23.63
N LYS A 402 18.99 -3.49 24.79
CA LYS A 402 19.62 -4.80 24.91
C LYS A 402 18.66 -5.96 24.58
N ALA A 403 17.39 -5.86 24.98
CA ALA A 403 16.38 -6.90 24.71
C ALA A 403 16.08 -7.02 23.21
N ILE A 404 16.04 -5.90 22.48
CA ILE A 404 15.92 -5.93 21.02
C ILE A 404 17.19 -6.47 20.38
N PHE A 405 18.34 -5.85 20.65
CA PHE A 405 19.63 -6.28 20.12
C PHE A 405 20.71 -6.18 21.21
N PRO A 406 21.45 -7.28 21.50
CA PRO A 406 21.50 -8.54 20.77
C PRO A 406 20.45 -9.58 21.22
N GLY A 407 19.41 -9.20 21.98
CA GLY A 407 18.48 -10.15 22.59
C GLY A 407 17.66 -10.99 21.61
N ILE A 408 16.67 -10.40 20.94
CA ILE A 408 15.72 -11.15 20.10
C ILE A 408 15.84 -10.90 18.58
N GLN A 409 16.64 -9.92 18.16
CA GLN A 409 16.83 -9.57 16.75
C GLN A 409 18.31 -9.48 16.39
N GLY A 410 18.61 -9.64 15.10
CA GLY A 410 19.93 -9.32 14.50
C GLY A 410 19.93 -7.91 13.88
N GLY A 411 20.45 -7.78 12.65
CA GLY A 411 20.50 -6.51 11.92
C GLY A 411 19.13 -5.82 11.74
N PRO A 412 19.01 -4.51 12.06
CA PRO A 412 17.76 -3.78 11.89
C PRO A 412 17.42 -3.57 10.40
N LEU A 413 16.12 -3.58 10.08
CA LEU A 413 15.63 -3.31 8.72
C LEU A 413 15.65 -1.80 8.43
N MET A 414 16.78 -1.29 7.93
CA MET A 414 16.99 0.15 7.75
C MET A 414 16.01 0.81 6.77
N HIS A 415 15.54 0.08 5.75
CA HIS A 415 14.49 0.54 4.83
C HIS A 415 13.13 0.71 5.53
N VAL A 416 12.78 -0.20 6.46
CA VAL A 416 11.59 -0.07 7.31
C VAL A 416 11.74 1.11 8.27
N ILE A 417 12.91 1.30 8.90
CA ILE A 417 13.16 2.43 9.80
C ILE A 417 13.07 3.76 9.05
N ALA A 418 13.57 3.84 7.82
CA ALA A 418 13.41 5.01 6.96
C ALA A 418 11.93 5.29 6.65
N ALA A 419 11.18 4.25 6.26
CA ALA A 419 9.75 4.35 6.00
C ALA A 419 8.95 4.77 7.25
N LYS A 420 9.33 4.29 8.46
CA LYS A 420 8.79 4.77 9.75
C LYS A 420 9.10 6.25 9.95
N ALA A 421 10.33 6.69 9.66
CA ALA A 421 10.70 8.09 9.78
C ALA A 421 9.81 8.99 8.90
N VAL A 422 9.53 8.56 7.66
CA VAL A 422 8.62 9.25 6.73
C VAL A 422 7.21 9.32 7.31
N SER A 423 6.64 8.18 7.73
CA SER A 423 5.28 8.17 8.28
C SER A 423 5.16 9.00 9.57
N PHE A 424 6.19 9.04 10.41
CA PHE A 424 6.19 9.90 11.60
C PHE A 424 6.24 11.39 11.25
N ARG A 425 6.85 11.76 10.12
CA ARG A 425 6.79 13.16 9.64
C ARG A 425 5.38 13.50 9.16
N GLU A 426 4.75 12.60 8.42
CA GLU A 426 3.36 12.77 7.97
C GLU A 426 2.41 12.87 9.17
N ALA A 427 2.60 12.03 10.20
CA ALA A 427 1.78 12.03 11.40
C ALA A 427 1.86 13.33 12.24
N MET A 428 2.84 14.19 11.98
CA MET A 428 2.95 15.52 12.61
C MET A 428 2.18 16.61 11.85
N GLY A 429 1.64 16.32 10.66
CA GLY A 429 0.93 17.29 9.83
C GLY A 429 -0.55 17.39 10.13
N ASP A 430 -1.16 18.52 9.78
CA ASP A 430 -2.58 18.78 10.01
C ASP A 430 -3.49 17.83 9.20
N ASP A 431 -3.07 17.44 7.99
CA ASP A 431 -3.79 16.46 7.17
C ASP A 431 -3.93 15.11 7.90
N PHE A 432 -2.90 14.67 8.61
CA PHE A 432 -2.98 13.43 9.38
C PHE A 432 -3.96 13.56 10.54
N LYS A 433 -3.94 14.70 11.24
CA LYS A 433 -4.88 14.97 12.33
C LYS A 433 -6.32 14.97 11.83
N TYR A 434 -6.58 15.63 10.70
CA TYR A 434 -7.89 15.62 10.03
C TYR A 434 -8.33 14.18 9.69
N ILE A 435 -7.45 13.37 9.10
CA ILE A 435 -7.76 11.98 8.74
C ILE A 435 -8.09 11.13 9.98
N GLN A 436 -7.41 11.33 11.12
CA GLN A 436 -7.75 10.62 12.35
C GLN A 436 -9.09 11.07 12.94
N GLN A 437 -9.39 12.38 12.89
CA GLN A 437 -10.72 12.90 13.28
C GLN A 437 -11.82 12.29 12.41
N GLN A 438 -11.62 12.26 11.09
CA GLN A 438 -12.54 11.65 10.15
C GLN A 438 -12.68 10.15 10.39
N THR A 439 -11.59 9.46 10.74
CA THR A 439 -11.62 8.02 11.09
C THR A 439 -12.56 7.73 12.24
N VAL A 440 -12.47 8.49 13.34
CA VAL A 440 -13.36 8.36 14.50
C VAL A 440 -14.78 8.77 14.15
N SER A 441 -14.97 9.88 13.43
CA SER A 441 -16.30 10.34 12.99
C SER A 441 -16.99 9.30 12.12
N ASN A 442 -16.28 8.76 11.12
CA ASN A 442 -16.78 7.72 10.23
C ASN A 442 -17.16 6.45 11.00
N ALA A 443 -16.35 6.02 11.98
CA ALA A 443 -16.66 4.83 12.78
C ALA A 443 -17.93 5.03 13.60
N ARG A 444 -18.11 6.20 14.22
CA ARG A 444 -19.33 6.56 14.96
C ARG A 444 -20.55 6.60 14.06
N HIS A 445 -20.47 7.28 12.92
CA HIS A 445 -21.58 7.39 11.98
C HIS A 445 -21.96 6.03 11.39
N LEU A 446 -20.98 5.21 10.99
CA LEU A 446 -21.25 3.87 10.46
C LEU A 446 -21.89 2.96 11.51
N ALA A 447 -21.39 2.97 12.74
CA ALA A 447 -21.98 2.22 13.84
C ALA A 447 -23.43 2.65 14.12
N GLN A 448 -23.70 3.96 14.16
CA GLN A 448 -25.05 4.49 14.38
C GLN A 448 -25.99 4.11 13.24
N ASN A 449 -25.57 4.28 11.98
CA ASN A 449 -26.39 3.93 10.81
C ASN A 449 -26.73 2.44 10.76
N LEU A 450 -25.81 1.56 11.18
CA LEU A 450 -26.08 0.12 11.27
C LEU A 450 -27.00 -0.19 12.46
N HIS A 451 -26.83 0.49 13.59
CA HIS A 451 -27.74 0.36 14.73
C HIS A 451 -29.18 0.74 14.35
N ASP A 452 -29.38 1.87 13.67
CA ASP A 452 -30.68 2.34 13.19
C ASP A 452 -31.30 1.37 12.16
N ARG A 453 -30.49 0.48 11.56
CA ARG A 453 -30.90 -0.57 10.63
C ARG A 453 -31.12 -1.94 11.30
N GLY A 454 -31.09 -1.98 12.63
CA GLY A 454 -31.41 -3.18 13.42
C GLY A 454 -30.23 -4.08 13.75
N PHE A 455 -28.99 -3.64 13.52
CA PHE A 455 -27.81 -4.38 13.97
C PHE A 455 -27.47 -4.08 15.43
N SER A 456 -27.07 -5.11 16.17
CA SER A 456 -26.57 -4.95 17.54
C SER A 456 -25.09 -4.57 17.52
N ILE A 457 -24.75 -3.41 18.09
CA ILE A 457 -23.37 -2.93 18.18
C ILE A 457 -22.86 -3.18 19.60
N ILE A 458 -21.76 -3.94 19.73
CA ILE A 458 -21.18 -4.23 21.04
C ILE A 458 -20.77 -2.92 21.74
N SER A 459 -21.09 -2.83 23.03
CA SER A 459 -20.97 -1.64 23.88
C SER A 459 -21.80 -0.42 23.43
N GLY A 460 -22.69 -0.57 22.43
CA GLY A 460 -23.62 0.47 21.96
C GLY A 460 -23.01 1.52 21.00
N GLY A 461 -21.81 1.30 20.47
CA GLY A 461 -21.13 2.28 19.62
C GLY A 461 -19.61 2.23 19.72
N THR A 462 -18.96 3.36 19.40
CA THR A 462 -17.49 3.47 19.40
C THR A 462 -16.98 4.87 19.72
N ASP A 463 -15.81 4.92 20.35
CA ASP A 463 -15.01 6.12 20.59
C ASP A 463 -13.67 6.09 19.86
N ASN A 464 -13.45 5.09 19.01
CA ASN A 464 -12.22 4.91 18.28
C ASN A 464 -12.51 4.54 16.80
N HIS A 465 -11.57 3.88 16.13
CA HIS A 465 -11.62 3.60 14.68
C HIS A 465 -12.36 2.31 14.30
N LEU A 466 -12.89 1.57 15.29
CA LEU A 466 -13.52 0.27 15.06
C LEU A 466 -14.74 0.03 15.95
N PHE A 467 -15.56 -0.94 15.55
CA PHE A 467 -16.63 -1.49 16.37
C PHE A 467 -16.89 -2.96 16.00
N LEU A 468 -17.64 -3.65 16.84
CA LEU A 468 -18.06 -5.02 16.64
C LEU A 468 -19.57 -5.07 16.43
N ILE A 469 -20.00 -5.87 15.46
CA ILE A 469 -21.40 -6.17 15.20
C ILE A 469 -21.68 -7.57 15.73
N ASP A 470 -22.68 -7.69 16.58
CA ASP A 470 -23.25 -8.96 17.01
C ASP A 470 -24.29 -9.40 15.98
N LEU A 471 -24.08 -10.59 15.42
CA LEU A 471 -24.91 -11.19 14.37
C LEU A 471 -25.80 -12.32 14.91
N THR A 472 -25.89 -12.52 16.23
CA THR A 472 -26.71 -13.59 16.83
C THR A 472 -28.20 -13.49 16.51
N SER A 473 -28.69 -12.29 16.18
CA SER A 473 -30.09 -12.03 15.79
C SER A 473 -30.30 -11.95 14.26
N GLN A 474 -29.25 -12.24 13.49
CA GLN A 474 -29.18 -12.06 12.04
C GLN A 474 -29.13 -13.45 11.37
N PRO A 475 -29.48 -13.56 10.07
CA PRO A 475 -29.52 -14.86 9.38
C PRO A 475 -28.12 -15.46 9.11
N VAL A 476 -27.05 -14.77 9.49
CA VAL A 476 -25.67 -15.15 9.25
C VAL A 476 -24.86 -15.17 10.55
N ASN A 477 -23.87 -16.05 10.60
CA ASN A 477 -22.80 -15.95 11.60
C ASN A 477 -21.65 -15.10 11.06
N GLY A 478 -20.62 -14.87 11.87
CA GLY A 478 -19.45 -14.06 11.52
C GLY A 478 -18.68 -14.59 10.30
N LYS A 479 -18.59 -15.93 10.16
CA LYS A 479 -17.90 -16.55 9.02
C LYS A 479 -18.65 -16.29 7.71
N ARG A 480 -19.96 -16.58 7.67
CA ARG A 480 -20.79 -16.36 6.49
C ARG A 480 -20.85 -14.88 6.14
N ALA A 481 -20.97 -14.00 7.14
CA ALA A 481 -20.95 -12.55 6.94
C ALA A 481 -19.66 -12.05 6.28
N GLU A 482 -18.50 -12.52 6.75
CA GLU A 482 -17.19 -12.22 6.13
C GLU A 482 -17.15 -12.64 4.65
N GLU A 483 -17.61 -13.85 4.33
CA GLU A 483 -17.64 -14.39 2.96
C GLU A 483 -18.54 -13.56 2.03
N VAL A 484 -19.81 -13.34 2.41
CA VAL A 484 -20.77 -12.63 1.54
C VAL A 484 -20.46 -11.15 1.37
N LEU A 485 -19.91 -10.50 2.40
CA LEU A 485 -19.45 -9.11 2.29
C LEU A 485 -18.28 -9.02 1.32
N ASP A 486 -17.32 -9.94 1.37
CA ASP A 486 -16.17 -9.90 0.45
C ASP A 486 -16.59 -10.16 -1.01
N GLU A 487 -17.59 -11.04 -1.24
CA GLU A 487 -18.24 -11.23 -2.54
C GLU A 487 -18.89 -9.94 -3.06
N ALA A 488 -19.49 -9.15 -2.17
CA ALA A 488 -20.06 -7.83 -2.45
C ALA A 488 -19.02 -6.70 -2.56
N GLY A 489 -17.72 -7.01 -2.45
CA GLY A 489 -16.64 -6.00 -2.53
C GLY A 489 -16.33 -5.28 -1.22
N ILE A 490 -16.86 -5.74 -0.08
CA ILE A 490 -16.64 -5.18 1.26
C ILE A 490 -15.81 -6.17 2.09
N THR A 491 -14.52 -5.90 2.25
CA THR A 491 -13.64 -6.81 3.00
C THR A 491 -13.68 -6.45 4.49
N ALA A 492 -14.30 -7.29 5.31
CA ALA A 492 -14.31 -7.22 6.77
C ALA A 492 -13.59 -8.46 7.37
N ASN A 493 -13.50 -8.57 8.70
CA ASN A 493 -13.02 -9.78 9.35
C ASN A 493 -14.07 -10.35 10.32
N LYS A 494 -14.26 -11.67 10.29
CA LYS A 494 -15.03 -12.37 11.34
C LYS A 494 -14.33 -12.17 12.69
N ASN A 495 -15.11 -12.07 13.76
CA ASN A 495 -14.59 -11.81 15.09
C ASN A 495 -15.52 -12.39 16.15
N GLY A 496 -14.96 -12.99 17.21
CA GLY A 496 -15.75 -13.32 18.39
C GLY A 496 -16.31 -12.05 19.04
N ILE A 497 -17.48 -12.15 19.65
CA ILE A 497 -18.01 -11.10 20.54
C ILE A 497 -17.72 -11.47 22.01
N PRO A 498 -17.74 -10.53 22.97
CA PRO A 498 -17.64 -10.89 24.37
C PRO A 498 -18.68 -11.96 24.75
N PHE A 499 -18.27 -12.97 25.53
CA PHE A 499 -19.13 -14.09 25.93
C PHE A 499 -19.73 -14.92 24.78
N ASP A 500 -19.07 -14.94 23.61
CA ASP A 500 -19.49 -15.73 22.45
C ASP A 500 -19.68 -17.22 22.82
N GLN A 501 -20.82 -17.78 22.43
CA GLN A 501 -21.10 -19.21 22.60
C GLN A 501 -20.57 -20.05 21.43
N ARG A 502 -20.16 -19.39 20.33
CA ARG A 502 -19.62 -20.05 19.13
C ARG A 502 -18.10 -20.12 19.16
N PRO A 503 -17.49 -21.13 18.51
CA PRO A 503 -16.04 -21.27 18.47
C PRO A 503 -15.37 -20.17 17.59
N PRO A 504 -14.08 -19.86 17.82
CA PRO A 504 -13.36 -18.82 17.06
C PRO A 504 -13.30 -19.04 15.53
N THR A 505 -13.44 -20.28 15.06
CA THR A 505 -13.47 -20.61 13.63
C THR A 505 -14.80 -20.26 12.95
N ASP A 506 -15.85 -20.02 13.74
CA ASP A 506 -17.21 -19.75 13.28
C ASP A 506 -17.94 -18.82 14.28
N PRO A 507 -17.44 -17.59 14.50
CA PRO A 507 -17.87 -16.74 15.61
C PRO A 507 -19.23 -16.06 15.36
N SER A 508 -19.78 -15.40 16.38
CA SER A 508 -21.09 -14.73 16.31
C SER A 508 -21.04 -13.29 15.77
N GLY A 509 -19.87 -12.76 15.42
CA GLY A 509 -19.77 -11.36 15.01
C GLY A 509 -18.74 -11.08 13.91
N ILE A 510 -18.73 -9.82 13.51
CA ILE A 510 -17.72 -9.23 12.61
C ILE A 510 -17.16 -7.96 13.22
N ARG A 511 -15.91 -7.66 12.88
CA ARG A 511 -15.23 -6.41 13.28
C ARG A 511 -15.10 -5.51 12.05
N ILE A 512 -15.54 -4.26 12.21
CA ILE A 512 -15.49 -3.23 11.19
C ILE A 512 -14.57 -2.12 11.66
N GLY A 513 -13.75 -1.58 10.76
CA GLY A 513 -12.97 -0.39 11.01
C GLY A 513 -12.91 0.53 9.80
N THR A 514 -12.68 1.82 10.09
CA THR A 514 -12.74 2.92 9.13
C THR A 514 -11.40 3.57 8.71
N PRO A 515 -10.17 3.14 9.13
CA PRO A 515 -8.95 3.84 8.72
C PRO A 515 -8.71 3.94 7.21
N MET A 516 -8.99 2.87 6.46
CA MET A 516 -8.72 2.83 5.01
C MET A 516 -9.69 3.71 4.23
N VAL A 517 -10.99 3.62 4.49
CA VAL A 517 -11.99 4.48 3.84
C VAL A 517 -11.76 5.96 4.16
N SER A 518 -11.37 6.27 5.39
CA SER A 518 -11.05 7.65 5.80
C SER A 518 -9.78 8.15 5.14
N THR A 519 -8.76 7.31 4.99
CA THR A 519 -7.53 7.64 4.26
C THR A 519 -7.77 7.86 2.77
N ARG A 520 -8.77 7.18 2.17
CA ARG A 520 -9.23 7.43 0.80
C ARG A 520 -9.99 8.75 0.64
N GLY A 521 -10.38 9.40 1.73
CA GLY A 521 -11.12 10.66 1.73
C GLY A 521 -12.64 10.50 1.82
N MET A 522 -13.15 9.31 2.17
CA MET A 522 -14.58 9.11 2.42
C MET A 522 -15.01 9.75 3.75
N GLY A 523 -16.21 10.34 3.78
CA GLY A 523 -16.80 10.97 4.95
C GLY A 523 -18.09 10.29 5.43
N GLU A 524 -18.84 11.01 6.26
CA GLU A 524 -20.05 10.52 6.92
C GLU A 524 -21.14 10.09 5.93
N LYS A 525 -21.26 10.81 4.80
CA LYS A 525 -22.25 10.50 3.74
C LYS A 525 -21.96 9.15 3.09
N GLU A 526 -20.68 8.85 2.85
CA GLU A 526 -20.28 7.55 2.32
C GLU A 526 -20.52 6.45 3.36
N MET A 527 -20.38 6.73 4.67
CA MET A 527 -20.69 5.75 5.72
C MET A 527 -22.17 5.36 5.75
N GLU A 528 -23.10 6.28 5.49
CA GLU A 528 -24.52 5.95 5.34
C GLU A 528 -24.75 4.98 4.15
N THR A 529 -24.08 5.24 3.03
CA THR A 529 -24.14 4.39 1.84
C THR A 529 -23.59 2.99 2.14
N ILE A 530 -22.42 2.92 2.78
CA ILE A 530 -21.76 1.66 3.18
C ILE A 530 -22.65 0.88 4.16
N ALA A 531 -23.31 1.56 5.10
CA ALA A 531 -24.27 0.91 6.01
C ALA A 531 -25.43 0.26 5.24
N GLY A 532 -25.94 0.95 4.20
CA GLY A 532 -26.96 0.41 3.29
C GLY A 532 -26.49 -0.84 2.54
N PHE A 533 -25.25 -0.83 2.05
CA PHE A 533 -24.65 -2.00 1.38
C PHE A 533 -24.53 -3.19 2.33
N ILE A 534 -23.93 -2.98 3.52
CA ILE A 534 -23.78 -4.02 4.55
C ILE A 534 -25.14 -4.60 4.94
N THR A 535 -26.13 -3.74 5.18
CA THR A 535 -27.49 -4.16 5.55
C THR A 535 -28.12 -5.02 4.46
N THR A 536 -28.02 -4.58 3.21
CA THR A 536 -28.58 -5.32 2.06
C THR A 536 -27.99 -6.72 1.95
N VAL A 537 -26.66 -6.84 2.10
CA VAL A 537 -25.96 -8.12 1.96
C VAL A 537 -26.24 -9.04 3.14
N LEU A 538 -26.20 -8.54 4.38
CA LEU A 538 -26.34 -9.38 5.57
C LEU A 538 -27.79 -9.82 5.83
N ASN A 539 -28.80 -9.07 5.39
CA ASN A 539 -30.20 -9.45 5.54
C ASN A 539 -30.68 -10.48 4.50
N ASP A 540 -29.99 -10.61 3.37
CA ASP A 540 -30.34 -11.49 2.26
C ASP A 540 -29.08 -12.16 1.65
N PRO A 541 -28.33 -12.93 2.47
CA PRO A 541 -26.97 -13.40 2.16
C PRO A 541 -26.88 -14.39 0.98
N ASP A 542 -28.00 -14.94 0.53
CA ASP A 542 -28.05 -15.90 -0.56
C ASP A 542 -28.55 -15.26 -1.88
N ASN A 543 -28.87 -13.96 -1.86
CA ASN A 543 -29.29 -13.22 -3.04
C ASN A 543 -28.10 -12.77 -3.89
N THR A 544 -27.56 -13.71 -4.65
CA THR A 544 -26.39 -13.49 -5.52
C THR A 544 -26.58 -12.35 -6.53
N THR A 545 -27.81 -12.09 -6.98
CA THR A 545 -28.10 -10.96 -7.88
C THR A 545 -27.87 -9.62 -7.18
N LYS A 546 -28.43 -9.43 -5.98
CA LYS A 546 -28.20 -8.21 -5.18
C LYS A 546 -26.73 -8.06 -4.80
N ILE A 547 -26.07 -9.15 -4.38
CA ILE A 547 -24.65 -9.12 -4.01
C ILE A 547 -23.78 -8.62 -5.18
N ARG A 548 -24.04 -9.11 -6.41
CA ARG A 548 -23.34 -8.61 -7.61
C ARG A 548 -23.65 -7.15 -7.91
N GLN A 549 -24.90 -6.71 -7.73
CA GLN A 549 -25.25 -5.30 -7.88
C GLN A 549 -24.48 -4.43 -6.87
N ILE A 550 -24.47 -4.81 -5.59
CA ILE A 550 -23.73 -4.10 -4.55
C ILE A 550 -22.23 -4.07 -4.88
N ARG A 551 -21.66 -5.15 -5.42
CA ARG A 551 -20.26 -5.16 -5.85
C ARG A 551 -19.94 -4.07 -6.89
N GLU A 552 -20.81 -3.89 -7.89
CA GLU A 552 -20.62 -2.83 -8.89
C GLU A 552 -20.83 -1.44 -8.30
N GLU A 553 -21.78 -1.26 -7.38
CA GLU A 553 -22.00 -0.01 -6.66
C GLU A 553 -20.82 0.35 -5.74
N VAL A 554 -20.24 -0.65 -5.06
CA VAL A 554 -19.02 -0.53 -4.26
C VAL A 554 -17.84 -0.11 -5.14
N LYS A 555 -17.65 -0.75 -6.29
CA LYS A 555 -16.61 -0.38 -7.25
C LYS A 555 -16.81 1.05 -7.76
N ALA A 556 -18.04 1.43 -8.08
CA ALA A 556 -18.37 2.79 -8.51
C ALA A 556 -18.07 3.82 -7.42
N LEU A 557 -18.44 3.54 -6.16
CA LEU A 557 -18.10 4.39 -5.02
C LEU A 557 -16.59 4.52 -4.86
N CYS A 558 -15.86 3.41 -4.93
CA CYS A 558 -14.40 3.40 -4.84
C CYS A 558 -13.72 4.22 -5.94
N ASN A 559 -14.25 4.21 -7.17
CA ASN A 559 -13.72 5.00 -8.30
C ASN A 559 -13.80 6.52 -8.08
N CYS A 560 -14.69 6.99 -7.19
CA CYS A 560 -14.76 8.40 -6.79
C CYS A 560 -13.65 8.79 -5.81
N PHE A 561 -12.99 7.82 -5.17
CA PHE A 561 -11.97 8.01 -4.14
C PHE A 561 -10.71 7.18 -4.44
N PRO A 562 -9.96 7.51 -5.51
CA PRO A 562 -8.79 6.73 -5.92
C PRO A 562 -7.63 6.86 -4.93
N ILE A 563 -6.85 5.80 -4.74
CA ILE A 563 -5.67 5.82 -3.85
C ILE A 563 -4.37 5.47 -4.59
N TYR A 564 -4.36 4.37 -5.35
CA TYR A 564 -3.17 3.86 -6.05
C TYR A 564 -3.41 3.72 -7.56
N ARG A 565 -4.41 4.41 -8.12
CA ARG A 565 -4.72 4.35 -9.55
C ARG A 565 -3.51 4.59 -10.47
N ASN A 566 -2.58 5.44 -10.05
CA ASN A 566 -1.34 5.72 -10.76
C ASN A 566 -0.31 4.56 -10.78
N ARG A 567 -0.54 3.50 -10.00
CA ARG A 567 0.32 2.30 -9.93
C ARG A 567 -0.16 1.16 -10.81
N LEU A 568 -1.37 1.25 -11.37
CA LEU A 568 -1.88 0.28 -12.34
C LEU A 568 -1.29 0.60 -13.72
N SER A 569 -0.80 -0.41 -14.43
CA SER A 569 -0.50 -0.25 -15.86
C SER A 569 -1.76 0.18 -16.61
N SER A 570 -1.57 1.15 -17.52
CA SER A 570 -2.60 1.68 -18.40
C SER A 570 -2.95 0.73 -19.53
#